data_AF-R7S213-F1
#
_entry.id   AF-R7S213-F1
#
_cell.length_a   1.000
_cell.length_b   1.000
_cell.length_c   1.000
_cell.angle_alpha   90.00
_cell.angle_beta   90.00
_cell.angle_gamma   90.00
#
_symmetry.space_group_name_H-M   'P 1'
#
loop_
_entity.id
_entity.type
_entity.pdbx_description
1 polymer ?
#
loop_
_entity_poly.entity_id
_entity_poly.type
_entity_poly.pdbx_seq_one_letter_code
_entity_poly.pdbx_strand_id
1 'polypeptide(L)'
;MVEARGVLDMPPRRSRDAPETFKGDYTTIRDFIMDYEQLCRKHNIDDDADKVSLIRRYCSRSVREVIEGMLYFTNPDWDNFKRELLRKYNDDLNDLKFSLRDLRELVALSKQDAISNIDEFRNYERNFIRVGGWLLGKGKINEQQSNYYFWKGLPKTLRNQLERKLYELYPTDIDVTVPFKKERIIAAAEVLFPRNRFDMDDSDDEEDLGFLKKRTRSRKPRLFAGYNDDDDSESDTLIEESDDEDRWRSHHKTKKNKTKDTIASAYPQQLDNKKQEESEEDRP
;
A
#
# COMPACT_ATOMS: atom_id res chain seq x y z
N MET A 1 5.62 27.48 31.51
CA MET A 1 4.24 27.98 31.37
C MET A 1 3.60 27.15 30.29
N VAL A 2 2.57 26.37 30.62
CA VAL A 2 1.78 25.66 29.61
C VAL A 2 0.77 26.68 29.10
N GLU A 3 0.97 27.21 27.90
CA GLU A 3 -0.04 28.05 27.25
C GLU A 3 -1.35 27.25 27.17
N ALA A 4 -2.44 27.86 27.62
CA ALA A 4 -3.76 27.28 27.54
C ALA A 4 -4.15 27.20 26.05
N ARG A 5 -3.86 26.04 25.45
CA ARG A 5 -4.22 25.75 24.06
C ARG A 5 -5.73 25.52 24.00
N GLY A 6 -6.42 26.28 23.17
CA GLY A 6 -7.86 26.16 22.97
C GLY A 6 -8.25 25.96 21.50
N VAL A 7 -9.55 26.05 21.21
CA VAL A 7 -10.13 25.93 19.86
C VAL A 7 -9.43 26.81 18.82
N LEU A 8 -9.00 28.01 19.22
CA LEU A 8 -8.33 28.99 18.35
C LEU A 8 -6.89 28.58 17.98
N ASP A 9 -6.24 27.77 18.81
CA ASP A 9 -4.84 27.33 18.59
C ASP A 9 -4.75 26.09 17.71
N MET A 10 -5.89 25.59 17.23
CA MET A 10 -5.93 24.47 16.31
C MET A 10 -5.20 24.83 15.01
N PRO A 11 -4.29 23.96 14.54
CA PRO A 11 -3.47 24.23 13.38
C PRO A 11 -4.33 24.45 12.13
N PRO A 12 -3.97 25.40 11.25
CA PRO A 12 -4.68 25.59 9.99
C PRO A 12 -4.52 24.36 9.10
N ARG A 13 -5.55 24.08 8.30
CA ARG A 13 -5.56 22.97 7.34
C ARG A 13 -4.31 23.04 6.47
N ARG A 14 -3.63 21.91 6.25
CA ARG A 14 -2.38 21.76 5.48
C ARG A 14 -1.12 22.35 6.11
N SER A 15 -1.18 22.84 7.34
CA SER A 15 0.05 23.10 8.08
C SER A 15 0.71 21.78 8.50
N ARG A 16 2.01 21.84 8.81
CA ARG A 16 2.79 20.67 9.23
C ARG A 16 2.20 19.96 10.46
N ASP A 17 1.58 20.71 11.35
CA ASP A 17 1.01 20.19 12.60
C ASP A 17 -0.47 19.80 12.47
N ALA A 18 -1.07 19.95 11.28
CA ALA A 18 -2.43 19.52 11.00
C ALA A 18 -2.47 18.07 10.50
N PRO A 19 -3.56 17.32 10.79
CA PRO A 19 -3.78 16.00 10.21
C PRO A 19 -3.84 16.09 8.69
N GLU A 20 -3.52 14.98 8.02
CA GLU A 20 -3.73 14.90 6.57
C GLU A 20 -5.20 15.18 6.23
N THR A 21 -5.43 15.91 5.14
CA THR A 21 -6.80 16.24 4.74
C THR A 21 -7.56 14.98 4.35
N PHE A 22 -8.61 14.65 5.09
CA PHE A 22 -9.45 13.51 4.78
C PHE A 22 -10.30 13.77 3.54
N LYS A 23 -10.16 12.89 2.54
CA LYS A 23 -10.82 13.00 1.23
C LYS A 23 -11.97 12.02 1.05
N GLY A 24 -12.31 11.23 2.08
CA GLY A 24 -13.36 10.20 2.00
C GLY A 24 -12.86 8.82 1.56
N ASP A 25 -11.55 8.56 1.64
CA ASP A 25 -11.01 7.23 1.36
C ASP A 25 -11.22 6.32 2.57
N TYR A 26 -11.79 5.14 2.35
CA TYR A 26 -12.01 4.17 3.41
C TYR A 26 -10.68 3.73 4.04
N THR A 27 -9.58 3.69 3.28
CA THR A 27 -8.30 3.20 3.83
C THR A 27 -7.66 4.10 4.88
N THR A 28 -8.01 5.39 4.89
CA THR A 28 -7.37 6.42 5.74
C THR A 28 -8.28 6.94 6.85
N ILE A 29 -9.57 6.57 6.88
CA ILE A 29 -10.53 7.12 7.83
C ILE A 29 -10.17 6.83 9.30
N ARG A 30 -9.67 5.63 9.60
CA ARG A 30 -9.28 5.25 10.97
C ARG A 30 -8.12 6.10 11.47
N ASP A 31 -7.09 6.24 10.62
CA ASP A 31 -5.90 7.02 10.94
C ASP A 31 -6.25 8.50 11.06
N PHE A 32 -7.07 9.04 10.16
CA PHE A 32 -7.57 10.41 10.24
C PHE A 32 -8.31 10.72 11.55
N ILE A 33 -9.24 9.86 11.97
CA ILE A 33 -9.99 10.04 13.22
C ILE A 33 -9.02 9.99 14.42
N MET A 34 -8.08 9.05 14.41
CA MET A 34 -7.06 8.92 15.46
C MET A 34 -6.19 10.18 15.57
N ASP A 35 -5.64 10.66 14.46
CA ASP A 35 -4.80 11.86 14.41
C ASP A 35 -5.58 13.09 14.88
N TYR A 36 -6.84 13.19 14.48
CA TYR A 36 -7.73 14.24 14.92
C TYR A 36 -7.99 14.19 16.44
N GLU A 37 -8.28 13.01 17.00
CA GLU A 37 -8.47 12.87 18.46
C GLU A 37 -7.19 13.21 19.24
N GLN A 38 -6.02 12.82 18.74
CA GLN A 38 -4.74 13.18 19.34
C GLN A 38 -4.53 14.70 19.30
N LEU A 39 -4.89 15.35 18.20
CA LEU A 39 -4.83 16.79 18.08
C LEU A 39 -5.78 17.48 19.07
N CYS A 40 -7.03 17.01 19.18
CA CYS A 40 -7.98 17.51 20.17
C CYS A 40 -7.41 17.41 21.60
N ARG A 41 -6.82 16.26 21.97
CA ARG A 41 -6.19 16.07 23.29
C ARG A 41 -5.01 17.03 23.51
N LYS A 42 -4.18 17.26 22.49
CA LYS A 42 -3.03 18.18 22.55
C LYS A 42 -3.45 19.65 22.75
N HIS A 43 -4.67 20.00 22.32
CA HIS A 43 -5.25 21.33 22.43
C HIS A 43 -6.40 21.40 23.44
N ASN A 44 -6.49 20.43 24.37
CA ASN A 44 -7.48 20.41 25.46
C ASN A 44 -8.94 20.58 24.98
N ILE A 45 -9.26 20.01 23.81
CA ILE A 45 -10.61 20.01 23.24
C ILE A 45 -11.30 18.72 23.68
N ASP A 46 -12.01 18.82 24.80
CA ASP A 46 -12.74 17.70 25.38
C ASP A 46 -14.25 17.75 25.09
N ASP A 47 -14.78 18.92 24.79
CA ASP A 47 -16.20 19.10 24.46
C ASP A 47 -16.58 18.47 23.12
N ASP A 48 -17.70 17.76 23.09
CA ASP A 48 -18.16 17.04 21.92
C ASP A 48 -18.67 17.99 20.83
N ALA A 49 -19.27 19.13 21.18
CA ALA A 49 -19.70 20.11 20.19
C ALA A 49 -18.50 20.75 19.48
N ASP A 50 -17.44 21.07 20.22
CA ASP A 50 -16.19 21.55 19.63
C ASP A 50 -15.54 20.50 18.72
N LYS A 51 -15.44 19.23 19.17
CA LYS A 51 -14.88 18.14 18.35
C LYS A 51 -15.66 17.95 17.05
N VAL A 52 -16.99 17.92 17.11
CA VAL A 52 -17.85 17.71 15.94
C VAL A 52 -17.81 18.91 15.00
N SER A 53 -17.72 20.13 15.54
CA SER A 53 -17.63 21.35 14.71
C SER A 53 -16.28 21.49 14.01
N LEU A 54 -15.18 21.18 14.70
CA LEU A 54 -13.82 21.45 14.22
C LEU A 54 -13.29 20.41 13.23
N ILE A 55 -13.77 19.16 13.29
CA ILE A 55 -13.29 18.08 12.40
C ILE A 55 -13.43 18.47 10.93
N ARG A 56 -14.47 19.24 10.59
CA ARG A 56 -14.72 19.73 9.23
C ARG A 56 -13.53 20.50 8.65
N ARG A 57 -12.73 21.18 9.49
CA ARG A 57 -11.57 21.98 9.08
C ARG A 57 -10.49 21.12 8.39
N TYR A 58 -10.41 19.85 8.75
CA TYR A 58 -9.43 18.89 8.23
C TYR A 58 -10.02 17.95 7.16
N CYS A 59 -11.24 18.22 6.70
CA CYS A 59 -11.91 17.45 5.66
C CYS A 59 -11.90 18.19 4.30
N SER A 60 -11.99 17.43 3.21
CA SER A 60 -12.23 17.96 1.87
C SER A 60 -13.62 18.64 1.80
N ARG A 61 -13.86 19.43 0.76
CA ARG A 61 -15.16 20.10 0.59
C ARG A 61 -16.33 19.12 0.54
N SER A 62 -16.24 18.06 -0.27
CA SER A 62 -17.30 17.06 -0.39
C SER A 62 -17.58 16.35 0.94
N VAL A 63 -16.53 16.04 1.71
CA VAL A 63 -16.66 15.40 3.02
C VAL A 63 -17.32 16.34 4.03
N ARG A 64 -16.97 17.64 4.02
CA ARG A 64 -17.61 18.64 4.88
C ARG A 64 -19.11 18.73 4.66
N GLU A 65 -19.54 18.80 3.39
CA GLU A 65 -20.95 18.86 3.01
C GLU A 65 -21.73 17.62 3.51
N VAL A 66 -21.10 16.44 3.52
CA VAL A 66 -21.69 15.22 4.09
C VAL A 66 -21.76 15.29 5.63
N ILE A 67 -20.68 15.73 6.28
CA ILE A 67 -20.60 15.87 7.75
C ILE A 67 -21.68 16.82 8.27
N GLU A 68 -21.87 17.96 7.60
CA GLU A 68 -22.87 18.97 7.99
C GLU A 68 -24.32 18.45 7.87
N GLY A 69 -24.55 17.40 7.07
CA GLY A 69 -25.84 16.71 6.96
C GLY A 69 -26.05 15.55 7.93
N MET A 70 -25.07 15.22 8.80
CA MET A 70 -25.18 14.09 9.75
C MET A 70 -26.04 14.45 10.97
N LEU A 71 -26.69 13.45 11.57
CA LEU A 71 -27.55 13.64 12.73
C LEU A 71 -26.76 14.16 13.93
N TYR A 72 -25.62 13.52 14.21
CA TYR A 72 -24.75 13.86 15.34
C TYR A 72 -23.90 15.11 15.12
N PHE A 73 -24.04 15.75 13.96
CA PHE A 73 -23.52 17.08 13.73
C PHE A 73 -24.43 18.16 14.34
N THR A 74 -25.75 18.00 14.20
CA THR A 74 -26.74 18.90 14.80
C THR A 74 -26.93 18.66 16.29
N ASN A 75 -26.81 17.39 16.72
CA ASN A 75 -26.87 16.97 18.12
C ASN A 75 -25.51 16.37 18.52
N PRO A 76 -24.57 17.18 19.02
CA PRO A 76 -23.19 16.75 19.21
C PRO A 76 -23.07 15.58 20.18
N ASP A 77 -22.56 14.48 19.65
CA ASP A 77 -22.15 13.29 20.40
C ASP A 77 -20.98 12.70 19.61
N TRP A 78 -19.78 12.83 20.15
CA TRP A 78 -18.56 12.49 19.41
C TRP A 78 -18.47 11.00 19.10
N ASP A 79 -18.88 10.14 20.04
CA ASP A 79 -18.79 8.69 19.87
C ASP A 79 -19.79 8.17 18.83
N ASN A 80 -21.01 8.70 18.84
CA ASN A 80 -22.00 8.41 17.80
C ASN A 80 -21.62 8.99 16.44
N PHE A 81 -21.11 10.22 16.41
CA PHE A 81 -20.61 10.86 15.20
C PHE A 81 -19.49 10.05 14.56
N LYS A 82 -18.50 9.59 15.33
CA LYS A 82 -17.42 8.69 14.84
C LYS A 82 -17.97 7.42 14.21
N ARG A 83 -18.92 6.75 14.87
CA ARG A 83 -19.53 5.51 14.35
C ARG A 83 -20.29 5.76 13.04
N GLU A 84 -21.03 6.86 12.97
CA GLU A 84 -21.72 7.24 11.73
C GLU A 84 -20.69 7.56 10.62
N LEU A 85 -19.65 8.33 10.92
CA LEU A 85 -18.59 8.70 9.98
C LEU A 85 -17.89 7.45 9.40
N LEU A 86 -17.46 6.53 10.27
CA LEU A 86 -16.86 5.24 9.87
C LEU A 86 -17.78 4.46 8.93
N ARG A 87 -19.08 4.39 9.26
CA ARG A 87 -20.07 3.69 8.44
C ARG A 87 -20.28 4.34 7.08
N LYS A 88 -20.36 5.68 7.00
CA LYS A 88 -20.61 6.41 5.75
C LYS A 88 -19.49 6.25 4.73
N TYR A 89 -18.26 6.07 5.20
CA TYR A 89 -17.08 5.88 4.35
C TYR A 89 -16.61 4.43 4.28
N ASN A 90 -17.51 3.46 4.52
CA ASN A 90 -17.27 2.03 4.31
C ASN A 90 -16.02 1.50 5.03
N ASP A 91 -15.84 1.88 6.31
CA ASP A 91 -14.72 1.40 7.12
C ASP A 91 -14.67 -0.13 7.24
N ASP A 92 -15.81 -0.82 7.08
CA ASP A 92 -15.90 -2.27 7.02
C ASP A 92 -15.06 -2.89 5.88
N LEU A 93 -14.79 -2.14 4.80
CA LEU A 93 -13.86 -2.55 3.75
C LEU A 93 -12.41 -2.68 4.26
N ASN A 94 -12.01 -1.93 5.30
CA ASN A 94 -10.70 -2.12 5.93
C ASN A 94 -10.57 -3.50 6.56
N ASP A 95 -11.67 -4.10 7.00
CA ASP A 95 -11.71 -5.44 7.56
C ASP A 95 -11.79 -6.53 6.47
N LEU A 96 -11.78 -6.13 5.20
CA LEU A 96 -11.67 -6.99 4.02
C LEU A 96 -10.33 -6.83 3.27
N LYS A 97 -9.36 -6.08 3.85
CA LYS A 97 -8.06 -5.76 3.24
C LYS A 97 -7.30 -6.98 2.68
N PHE A 98 -7.31 -8.11 3.39
CA PHE A 98 -6.76 -9.37 2.89
C PHE A 98 -7.76 -10.52 3.00
N SER A 99 -7.61 -11.47 2.09
CA SER A 99 -8.37 -12.70 2.00
C SER A 99 -7.47 -13.92 2.11
N LEU A 100 -8.08 -15.09 2.35
CA LEU A 100 -7.37 -16.37 2.28
C LEU A 100 -6.75 -16.64 0.90
N ARG A 101 -7.34 -16.09 -0.17
CA ARG A 101 -6.77 -16.19 -1.52
C ARG A 101 -5.44 -15.44 -1.60
N ASP A 102 -5.35 -14.24 -1.04
CA ASP A 102 -4.12 -13.44 -1.02
C ASP A 102 -3.01 -14.15 -0.26
N LEU A 103 -3.34 -14.83 0.85
CA LEU A 103 -2.38 -15.64 1.61
C LEU A 103 -1.86 -16.83 0.79
N ARG A 104 -2.75 -17.53 0.06
CA ARG A 104 -2.35 -18.65 -0.80
C ARG A 104 -1.47 -18.18 -1.97
N GLU A 105 -1.78 -17.02 -2.55
CA GLU A 105 -0.99 -16.41 -3.60
C GLU A 105 0.40 -16.00 -3.09
N LEU A 106 0.47 -15.33 -1.93
CA LEU A 106 1.74 -15.01 -1.26
C LEU A 106 2.59 -16.27 -1.08
N VAL A 107 2.02 -17.34 -0.52
CA VAL A 107 2.69 -18.62 -0.28
C VAL A 107 3.18 -19.25 -1.60
N ALA A 108 2.38 -19.22 -2.66
CA ALA A 108 2.75 -19.78 -3.95
C ALA A 108 3.90 -19.02 -4.62
N LEU A 109 3.95 -17.69 -4.43
CA LEU A 109 5.01 -16.83 -4.96
C LEU A 109 6.30 -16.96 -4.13
N SER A 110 6.21 -16.85 -2.79
CA SER A 110 7.37 -16.96 -1.90
C SER A 110 8.10 -18.30 -2.02
N LYS A 111 7.36 -19.37 -2.34
CA LYS A 111 7.96 -20.70 -2.54
C LYS A 111 8.92 -20.76 -3.74
N GLN A 112 8.77 -19.84 -4.70
CA GLN A 112 9.59 -19.76 -5.92
C GLN A 112 10.81 -18.85 -5.73
N ASP A 113 10.75 -17.90 -4.80
CA ASP A 113 11.86 -17.01 -4.50
C ASP A 113 12.98 -17.80 -3.80
N ALA A 114 14.23 -17.62 -4.22
CA ALA A 114 15.37 -18.13 -3.48
C ALA A 114 15.53 -17.31 -2.19
N ILE A 115 15.83 -17.99 -1.07
CA ILE A 115 16.18 -17.36 0.20
C ILE A 115 17.52 -17.94 0.63
N SER A 116 18.55 -17.11 0.54
CA SER A 116 19.96 -17.45 0.69
C SER A 116 20.62 -16.79 1.89
N ASN A 117 20.02 -15.73 2.42
CA ASN A 117 20.55 -14.96 3.55
C ASN A 117 19.44 -14.53 4.51
N ILE A 118 19.85 -13.98 5.66
CA ILE A 118 18.92 -13.57 6.72
C ILE A 118 18.01 -12.40 6.32
N ASP A 119 18.48 -11.49 5.45
CA ASP A 119 17.70 -10.31 5.06
C ASP A 119 16.57 -10.70 4.10
N GLU A 120 16.81 -11.62 3.18
CA GLU A 120 15.78 -12.26 2.35
C GLU A 120 14.76 -13.03 3.19
N PHE A 121 15.20 -13.76 4.21
CA PHE A 121 14.32 -14.46 5.13
C PHE A 121 13.43 -13.47 5.92
N ARG A 122 14.01 -12.40 6.46
CA ARG A 122 13.26 -11.35 7.18
C ARG A 122 12.31 -10.59 6.26
N ASN A 123 12.67 -10.39 5.00
CA ASN A 123 11.75 -9.83 4.02
C ASN A 123 10.56 -10.77 3.77
N TYR A 124 10.79 -12.08 3.65
CA TYR A 124 9.71 -13.07 3.59
C TYR A 124 8.80 -13.00 4.83
N GLU A 125 9.40 -12.96 6.02
CA GLU A 125 8.68 -12.87 7.29
C GLU A 125 7.77 -11.63 7.35
N ARG A 126 8.29 -10.44 7.03
CA ARG A 126 7.52 -9.19 7.00
C ARG A 126 6.35 -9.25 6.02
N ASN A 127 6.58 -9.80 4.82
CA ASN A 127 5.53 -9.98 3.82
C ASN A 127 4.44 -10.95 4.29
N PHE A 128 4.83 -12.02 4.99
CA PHE A 128 3.88 -12.95 5.59
C PHE A 128 3.09 -12.32 6.73
N ILE A 129 3.74 -11.59 7.65
CA ILE A 129 3.05 -10.88 8.75
C ILE A 129 2.01 -9.90 8.19
N ARG A 130 2.35 -9.17 7.13
CA ARG A 130 1.43 -8.21 6.47
C ARG A 130 0.10 -8.85 6.06
N VAL A 131 0.12 -10.07 5.54
CA VAL A 131 -1.09 -10.78 5.05
C VAL A 131 -1.60 -11.79 6.08
N GLY A 132 -0.79 -12.78 6.42
CA GLY A 132 -1.13 -13.86 7.35
C GLY A 132 -1.28 -13.40 8.79
N GLY A 133 -0.44 -12.46 9.24
CA GLY A 133 -0.59 -11.84 10.56
C GLY A 133 -1.87 -11.02 10.67
N TRP A 134 -2.20 -10.24 9.63
CA TRP A 134 -3.47 -9.51 9.57
C TRP A 134 -4.69 -10.46 9.60
N LEU A 135 -4.65 -11.57 8.85
CA LEU A 135 -5.73 -12.57 8.84
C LEU A 135 -5.89 -13.24 10.21
N LEU A 136 -4.78 -13.53 10.91
CA LEU A 136 -4.80 -14.08 12.26
C LEU A 136 -5.39 -13.08 13.26
N GLY A 137 -4.96 -11.82 13.22
CA GLY A 137 -5.49 -10.77 14.10
C GLY A 137 -6.98 -10.48 13.90
N LYS A 138 -7.50 -10.71 12.69
CA LYS A 138 -8.95 -10.64 12.39
C LYS A 138 -9.70 -11.96 12.64
N GLY A 139 -9.03 -12.99 13.16
CA GLY A 139 -9.64 -14.30 13.44
C GLY A 139 -10.08 -15.07 12.20
N LYS A 140 -9.63 -14.69 10.99
CA LYS A 140 -9.96 -15.37 9.73
C LYS A 140 -9.17 -16.67 9.54
N ILE A 141 -8.05 -16.81 10.25
CA ILE A 141 -7.28 -18.04 10.38
C ILE A 141 -6.91 -18.26 11.84
N ASN A 142 -6.70 -19.51 12.22
CA ASN A 142 -6.14 -19.85 13.53
C ASN A 142 -4.61 -19.93 13.50
N GLU A 143 -4.00 -20.10 14.67
CA GLU A 143 -2.53 -20.18 14.81
C GLU A 143 -1.93 -21.36 14.02
N GLN A 144 -2.56 -22.54 14.07
CA GLN A 144 -2.11 -23.71 13.33
C GLN A 144 -2.09 -23.48 11.81
N GLN A 145 -3.12 -22.84 11.27
CA GLN A 145 -3.19 -22.45 9.86
C GLN A 145 -2.11 -21.42 9.52
N SER A 146 -1.89 -20.43 10.38
CA SER A 146 -0.83 -19.43 10.21
C SER A 146 0.55 -20.11 10.14
N ASN A 147 0.84 -21.02 11.08
CA ASN A 147 2.08 -21.79 11.14
C ASN A 147 2.25 -22.68 9.90
N TYR A 148 1.18 -23.34 9.47
CA TYR A 148 1.16 -24.15 8.26
C TYR A 148 1.49 -23.33 7.00
N TYR A 149 0.82 -22.20 6.81
CA TYR A 149 1.05 -21.35 5.64
C TYR A 149 2.44 -20.72 5.65
N PHE A 150 2.95 -20.33 6.81
CA PHE A 150 4.32 -19.83 6.96
C PHE A 150 5.33 -20.89 6.53
N TRP A 151 5.23 -22.11 7.07
CA TRP A 151 6.10 -23.20 6.65
C TRP A 151 5.98 -23.48 5.15
N LYS A 152 4.76 -23.58 4.61
CA LYS A 152 4.54 -23.90 3.18
C LYS A 152 5.01 -22.82 2.22
N GLY A 153 5.08 -21.56 2.66
CA GLY A 153 5.60 -20.45 1.86
C GLY A 153 7.11 -20.46 1.68
N LEU A 154 7.83 -21.23 2.50
CA LEU A 154 9.28 -21.36 2.39
C LEU A 154 9.69 -22.27 1.22
N PRO A 155 10.77 -21.91 0.49
CA PRO A 155 11.35 -22.75 -0.56
C PRO A 155 11.69 -24.14 -0.04
N LYS A 156 11.56 -25.16 -0.92
CA LYS A 156 11.77 -26.57 -0.52
C LYS A 156 13.19 -26.82 0.00
N THR A 157 14.19 -26.22 -0.63
CA THR A 157 15.60 -26.30 -0.22
C THR A 157 15.79 -25.74 1.19
N LEU A 158 15.27 -24.53 1.44
CA LEU A 158 15.34 -23.89 2.74
C LEU A 158 14.61 -24.69 3.83
N ARG A 159 13.41 -25.20 3.54
CA ARG A 159 12.68 -26.06 4.49
C ARG A 159 13.48 -27.26 4.95
N ASN A 160 14.17 -27.94 4.04
CA ASN A 160 14.99 -29.10 4.42
C ASN A 160 16.17 -28.69 5.33
N GLN A 161 16.75 -27.51 5.13
CA GLN A 161 17.82 -26.99 5.99
C GLN A 161 17.29 -26.59 7.37
N LEU A 162 16.17 -25.87 7.39
CA LEU A 162 15.50 -25.45 8.62
C LEU A 162 15.00 -26.63 9.44
N GLU A 163 14.46 -27.67 8.79
CA GLU A 163 14.00 -28.88 9.49
C GLU A 163 15.15 -29.57 10.24
N ARG A 164 16.33 -29.68 9.63
CA ARG A 164 17.53 -30.18 10.34
C ARG A 164 17.91 -29.29 11.51
N LYS A 165 17.93 -27.97 11.32
CA LYS A 165 18.23 -27.01 12.39
C LYS A 165 17.20 -27.04 13.52
N LEU A 166 15.94 -27.28 13.20
CA LEU A 166 14.90 -27.49 14.21
C LEU A 166 15.23 -28.72 15.05
N TYR A 167 15.55 -29.87 14.43
CA TYR A 167 15.94 -31.08 15.20
C TYR A 167 17.18 -30.88 16.07
N GLU A 168 18.15 -30.09 15.61
CA GLU A 168 19.33 -29.73 16.41
C GLU A 168 18.97 -28.86 17.61
N LEU A 169 18.08 -27.87 17.44
CA LEU A 169 17.73 -26.90 18.49
C LEU A 169 16.66 -27.40 19.47
N TYR A 170 15.74 -28.26 19.02
CA TYR A 170 14.62 -28.76 19.80
C TYR A 170 14.44 -30.29 19.71
N PRO A 171 15.44 -31.10 20.14
CA PRO A 171 15.44 -32.55 19.88
C PRO A 171 14.23 -33.32 20.44
N THR A 172 13.61 -32.85 21.53
CA THR A 172 12.54 -33.56 22.26
C THR A 172 11.16 -32.95 22.10
N ASP A 173 11.04 -31.80 21.43
CA ASP A 173 9.82 -30.97 21.38
C ASP A 173 9.38 -30.73 19.93
N ILE A 174 9.76 -31.62 19.01
CA ILE A 174 9.35 -31.56 17.61
C ILE A 174 8.38 -32.69 17.31
N ASP A 175 7.17 -32.31 16.94
CA ASP A 175 6.15 -33.19 16.39
C ASP A 175 5.95 -32.82 14.91
N VAL A 176 6.22 -33.78 14.02
CA VAL A 176 6.09 -33.62 12.56
C VAL A 176 4.65 -33.71 12.06
N THR A 177 3.74 -34.18 12.90
CA THR A 177 2.32 -34.30 12.55
C THR A 177 1.60 -32.96 12.61
N VAL A 178 2.20 -31.97 13.29
CA VAL A 178 1.67 -30.61 13.44
C VAL A 178 2.57 -29.58 12.77
N PRO A 179 2.03 -28.46 12.28
CA PRO A 179 2.85 -27.37 11.76
C PRO A 179 3.81 -26.81 12.81
N PHE A 180 5.08 -26.65 12.44
CA PHE A 180 6.08 -26.05 13.33
C PHE A 180 5.70 -24.60 13.70
N LYS A 181 5.90 -24.25 14.96
CA LYS A 181 5.70 -22.90 15.48
C LYS A 181 6.59 -21.91 14.72
N LYS A 182 6.04 -20.76 14.31
CA LYS A 182 6.78 -19.74 13.55
C LYS A 182 8.00 -19.25 14.30
N GLU A 183 7.89 -19.07 15.61
CA GLU A 183 8.98 -18.61 16.48
C GLU A 183 10.19 -19.55 16.40
N ARG A 184 9.94 -20.87 16.35
CA ARG A 184 11.01 -21.86 16.20
C ARG A 184 11.63 -21.85 14.82
N ILE A 185 10.81 -21.68 13.77
CA ILE A 185 11.30 -21.56 12.39
C ILE A 185 12.20 -20.32 12.25
N ILE A 186 11.80 -19.19 12.84
CA ILE A 186 12.58 -17.94 12.86
C ILE A 186 13.91 -18.17 13.58
N ALA A 187 13.90 -18.73 14.79
CA ALA A 187 15.12 -19.04 15.54
C ALA A 187 16.07 -19.97 14.75
N ALA A 188 15.53 -21.00 14.09
CA ALA A 188 16.31 -21.90 13.25
C ALA A 188 16.92 -21.18 12.04
N ALA A 189 16.22 -20.21 11.44
CA ALA A 189 16.73 -19.41 10.34
C ALA A 189 17.85 -18.45 10.77
N GLU A 190 17.74 -17.86 11.97
CA GLU A 190 18.80 -17.00 12.52
C GLU A 190 20.10 -17.76 12.80
N VAL A 191 20.00 -19.02 13.23
CA VAL A 191 21.16 -19.92 13.39
C VAL A 191 21.70 -20.38 12.04
N LEU A 192 20.83 -20.60 11.04
CA LEU A 192 21.23 -21.04 9.70
C LEU A 192 21.95 -19.94 8.91
N PHE A 193 21.56 -18.68 9.12
CA PHE A 193 22.11 -17.51 8.43
C PHE A 193 22.81 -16.55 9.41
N PRO A 194 23.93 -16.96 10.03
CA PRO A 194 24.71 -16.09 10.90
C PRO A 194 25.28 -14.90 10.10
N ARG A 195 25.07 -13.67 10.61
CA ARG A 195 25.59 -12.44 9.98
C ARG A 195 27.11 -12.31 10.06
N ASN A 196 27.72 -12.92 11.06
CA ASN A 196 29.14 -12.75 11.37
C ASN A 196 29.80 -14.13 11.52
N ARG A 197 29.95 -14.88 10.42
CA ARG A 197 30.81 -16.08 10.48
C ARG A 197 32.26 -15.66 10.49
N PHE A 198 33.08 -16.44 11.20
CA PHE A 198 34.52 -16.17 11.33
C PHE A 198 35.27 -16.24 9.99
N ASP A 199 34.71 -16.94 9.01
CA ASP A 199 35.27 -17.23 7.69
C ASP A 199 34.55 -16.47 6.55
N MET A 200 33.74 -15.44 6.87
CA MET A 200 33.13 -14.61 5.81
C MET A 200 34.19 -13.85 4.99
N ASP A 201 35.26 -13.38 5.64
CA ASP A 201 36.35 -12.62 5.01
C ASP A 201 37.31 -13.49 4.17
N ASP A 202 37.29 -14.81 4.39
CA ASP A 202 38.15 -15.80 3.71
C ASP A 202 37.42 -16.53 2.56
N SER A 203 36.28 -15.99 2.12
CA SER A 203 35.52 -16.60 1.02
C SER A 203 36.29 -16.42 -0.29
N ASP A 204 37.05 -17.45 -0.71
CA ASP A 204 37.74 -17.59 -2.01
C ASP A 204 36.80 -17.50 -3.24
N ASP A 205 35.51 -17.27 -3.02
CA ASP A 205 34.47 -17.12 -4.03
C ASP A 205 34.48 -15.69 -4.62
N GLU A 206 35.58 -15.29 -5.28
CA GLU A 206 35.64 -14.08 -6.12
C GLU A 206 34.73 -14.18 -7.37
N GLU A 207 34.03 -15.29 -7.59
CA GLU A 207 33.21 -15.50 -8.78
C GLU A 207 31.75 -14.99 -8.71
N ASP A 208 31.22 -14.56 -7.55
CA ASP A 208 29.78 -14.23 -7.43
C ASP A 208 29.43 -12.76 -7.10
N LEU A 209 30.39 -11.83 -7.23
CA LEU A 209 30.11 -10.38 -7.18
C LEU A 209 29.63 -9.81 -8.53
N GLY A 210 29.51 -10.67 -9.57
CA GLY A 210 29.01 -10.32 -10.90
C GLY A 210 27.51 -10.59 -11.15
N PHE A 211 26.84 -11.35 -10.28
CA PHE A 211 25.42 -11.71 -10.47
C PHE A 211 24.44 -10.73 -9.81
N LEU A 212 24.93 -9.77 -9.02
CA LEU A 212 24.15 -8.69 -8.42
C LEU A 212 23.84 -7.55 -9.40
N LYS A 213 23.12 -7.81 -10.51
CA LYS A 213 22.19 -6.84 -11.12
C LYS A 213 21.36 -7.32 -12.31
N LYS A 214 21.04 -8.61 -12.45
CA LYS A 214 19.75 -8.92 -13.11
C LYS A 214 18.66 -8.87 -12.06
N ARG A 215 18.35 -7.63 -11.62
CA ARG A 215 17.01 -7.28 -11.17
C ARG A 215 16.11 -7.65 -12.35
N THR A 216 15.55 -8.85 -12.36
CA THR A 216 14.36 -9.10 -13.16
C THR A 216 13.38 -8.07 -12.62
N ARG A 217 13.16 -7.00 -13.38
CA ARG A 217 12.07 -6.04 -13.18
C ARG A 217 10.74 -6.73 -13.48
N SER A 218 10.59 -8.00 -13.05
CA SER A 218 9.31 -8.62 -12.82
C SER A 218 8.70 -7.76 -11.72
N ARG A 219 7.76 -6.89 -12.11
CA ARG A 219 6.96 -6.11 -11.17
C ARG A 219 6.42 -7.11 -10.14
N LYS A 220 7.03 -7.17 -8.96
CA LYS A 220 6.53 -8.06 -7.91
C LYS A 220 5.08 -7.65 -7.65
N PRO A 221 4.15 -8.59 -7.50
CA PRO A 221 2.74 -8.28 -7.29
C PRO A 221 2.55 -7.32 -6.11
N ARG A 222 1.41 -6.61 -6.06
CA ARG A 222 1.09 -5.65 -4.98
C ARG A 222 1.28 -6.24 -3.57
N LEU A 223 1.24 -7.57 -3.44
CA LEU A 223 1.49 -8.29 -2.19
C LEU A 223 2.92 -8.16 -1.64
N PHE A 224 3.89 -7.75 -2.46
CA PHE A 224 5.29 -7.54 -2.07
C PHE A 224 5.74 -6.08 -2.22
N ALA A 225 4.84 -5.17 -2.58
CA ALA A 225 5.19 -3.80 -2.98
C ALA A 225 5.58 -2.87 -1.81
N GLY A 226 5.34 -3.26 -0.56
CA GLY A 226 5.54 -2.39 0.61
C GLY A 226 6.89 -2.50 1.32
N TYR A 227 7.87 -3.23 0.76
CA TYR A 227 9.19 -3.44 1.37
C TYR A 227 10.32 -3.47 0.33
N ASN A 228 10.16 -2.80 -0.81
CA ASN A 228 11.37 -2.40 -1.53
C ASN A 228 11.98 -1.28 -0.69
N ASP A 229 13.28 -1.37 -0.36
CA ASP A 229 14.01 -0.24 0.20
C ASP A 229 13.68 1.00 -0.63
N ASP A 230 12.92 1.90 -0.03
CA ASP A 230 12.88 3.30 -0.43
C ASP A 230 14.29 3.82 -0.12
N ASP A 231 15.18 3.69 -1.12
CA ASP A 231 16.37 4.52 -1.25
C ASP A 231 15.87 5.94 -1.58
N ASP A 232 15.22 6.56 -0.59
CA ASP A 232 14.96 7.99 -0.55
C ASP A 232 16.30 8.67 -0.30
N SER A 233 17.08 8.78 -1.38
CA SER A 233 18.12 9.79 -1.50
C SER A 233 17.41 11.15 -1.51
N GLU A 234 17.10 11.66 -0.32
CA GLU A 234 16.72 13.05 -0.06
C GLU A 234 17.88 13.95 -0.51
N SER A 235 17.93 14.26 -1.80
CA SER A 235 18.74 15.35 -2.32
C SER A 235 18.06 16.65 -1.90
N ASP A 236 18.51 17.17 -0.78
CA ASP A 236 18.22 18.49 -0.23
C ASP A 236 18.49 19.57 -1.30
N THR A 237 17.44 20.00 -2.01
CA THR A 237 17.51 21.20 -2.85
C THR A 237 16.63 22.26 -2.24
N LEU A 238 17.30 23.17 -1.54
CA LEU A 238 16.80 24.46 -1.09
C LEU A 238 16.10 25.17 -2.26
N ILE A 239 14.82 25.47 -2.07
CA ILE A 239 14.02 26.30 -2.96
C ILE A 239 14.45 27.75 -2.68
N GLU A 240 15.28 28.31 -3.57
CA GLU A 240 15.34 29.76 -3.75
C GLU A 240 14.28 30.16 -4.79
N GLU A 241 13.39 31.06 -4.37
CA GLU A 241 12.43 31.73 -5.22
C GLU A 241 13.16 32.63 -6.23
N SER A 242 12.88 32.45 -7.53
CA SER A 242 13.01 33.52 -8.50
C SER A 242 11.87 33.45 -9.51
N ASP A 243 11.01 34.47 -9.48
CA ASP A 243 10.19 34.91 -10.60
C ASP A 243 11.05 34.97 -11.87
N ASP A 244 10.59 34.34 -12.96
CA ASP A 244 10.77 34.90 -14.30
C ASP A 244 9.91 34.15 -15.34
N GLU A 245 9.15 34.94 -16.08
CA GLU A 245 8.24 34.56 -17.14
C GLU A 245 8.95 34.00 -18.40
N ASP A 246 8.18 33.26 -19.20
CA ASP A 246 8.36 33.08 -20.63
C ASP A 246 9.69 32.48 -21.14
N ARG A 247 9.80 31.13 -21.17
CA ARG A 247 10.45 30.41 -22.29
C ARG A 247 10.39 28.86 -22.16
N TRP A 248 9.58 28.20 -23.00
CA TRP A 248 10.02 27.20 -24.00
C TRP A 248 8.85 26.39 -24.57
N ARG A 249 8.49 26.76 -25.81
CA ARG A 249 7.82 25.88 -26.78
C ARG A 249 8.84 24.94 -27.41
N SER A 250 8.35 23.75 -27.76
CA SER A 250 8.96 22.71 -28.60
C SER A 250 9.83 21.71 -27.86
N HIS A 251 9.34 20.47 -27.73
CA HIS A 251 10.00 19.26 -28.22
C HIS A 251 9.10 18.04 -27.97
N HIS A 252 8.25 17.68 -28.93
CA HIS A 252 7.86 16.29 -29.21
C HIS A 252 7.19 16.23 -30.59
N LYS A 253 8.01 16.00 -31.63
CA LYS A 253 7.51 15.63 -32.96
C LYS A 253 7.46 14.11 -33.09
N THR A 254 6.35 13.69 -33.66
CA THR A 254 5.90 12.35 -34.03
C THR A 254 6.81 11.69 -35.07
N LYS A 255 6.91 10.34 -35.06
CA LYS A 255 7.37 9.54 -36.20
C LYS A 255 6.24 8.63 -36.67
N LYS A 256 5.57 9.04 -37.75
CA LYS A 256 4.76 8.19 -38.66
C LYS A 256 5.69 7.71 -39.77
N ASN A 257 5.76 6.41 -39.99
CA ASN A 257 6.39 5.83 -41.18
C ASN A 257 5.40 5.83 -42.35
N LYS A 258 5.83 6.38 -43.49
CA LYS A 258 5.22 6.22 -44.81
C LYS A 258 6.35 5.98 -45.81
N THR A 259 6.30 4.87 -46.52
CA THR A 259 6.98 4.67 -47.80
C THR A 259 5.89 4.57 -48.88
N LYS A 260 6.07 5.34 -49.96
CA LYS A 260 5.27 5.36 -51.18
C LYS A 260 6.00 4.56 -52.26
N ASP A 261 5.24 4.03 -53.22
CA ASP A 261 5.47 3.91 -54.68
C ASP A 261 4.57 2.75 -55.18
N THR A 262 3.80 2.77 -56.28
CA THR A 262 3.82 3.55 -57.53
C THR A 262 2.48 3.37 -58.29
N ILE A 263 1.96 4.45 -58.88
CA ILE A 263 1.31 4.66 -60.21
C ILE A 263 0.35 3.59 -60.79
N ALA A 264 -0.92 3.96 -61.06
CA ALA A 264 -1.49 4.16 -62.42
C ALA A 264 -3.03 4.29 -62.44
N SER A 265 -3.50 5.44 -62.97
CA SER A 265 -4.58 5.60 -63.97
C SER A 265 -5.98 4.99 -63.76
N ALA A 266 -7.00 5.84 -63.57
CA ALA A 266 -7.98 6.23 -64.62
C ALA A 266 -9.25 6.86 -63.98
N TYR A 267 -9.55 8.10 -64.37
CA TYR A 267 -10.88 8.75 -64.31
C TYR A 267 -11.87 8.04 -65.29
N PRO A 268 -13.20 8.34 -65.36
CA PRO A 268 -13.82 9.62 -65.01
C PRO A 268 -15.23 9.66 -64.37
N GLN A 269 -15.54 10.87 -63.86
CA GLN A 269 -16.80 11.64 -63.99
C GLN A 269 -18.03 11.22 -63.18
N GLN A 270 -18.48 12.10 -62.26
CA GLN A 270 -19.66 12.99 -62.41
C GLN A 270 -20.93 12.31 -61.87
N LEU A 271 -21.94 12.94 -61.28
CA LEU A 271 -22.27 14.33 -61.01
C LEU A 271 -23.38 14.28 -59.94
N ASP A 272 -23.31 15.22 -59.01
CA ASP A 272 -24.39 16.10 -58.59
C ASP A 272 -25.76 15.57 -58.09
N ASN A 273 -26.06 16.21 -56.96
CA ASN A 273 -27.30 16.89 -56.60
C ASN A 273 -28.38 16.10 -55.88
N LYS A 274 -29.12 16.67 -54.93
CA LYS A 274 -29.01 17.84 -54.03
C LYS A 274 -30.43 17.98 -53.49
N LYS A 275 -30.57 18.02 -52.15
CA LYS A 275 -31.69 18.64 -51.41
C LYS A 275 -33.07 17.94 -51.59
N GLN A 276 -34.01 17.98 -50.65
CA GLN A 276 -34.21 18.77 -49.43
C GLN A 276 -35.32 18.10 -48.60
N GLU A 277 -35.28 18.34 -47.28
CA GLU A 277 -36.39 18.58 -46.33
C GLU A 277 -37.63 17.65 -46.41
N GLU A 278 -37.87 16.78 -45.41
CA GLU A 278 -38.51 17.10 -44.10
C GLU A 278 -39.94 17.63 -44.35
N SER A 279 -41.02 16.88 -44.13
CA SER A 279 -41.58 16.48 -42.83
C SER A 279 -43.02 15.96 -43.06
N GLU A 280 -43.54 15.19 -42.08
CA GLU A 280 -44.97 15.01 -41.78
C GLU A 280 -45.82 14.28 -42.85
N GLU A 281 -46.83 13.46 -42.56
CA GLU A 281 -47.54 13.10 -41.34
C GLU A 281 -48.31 11.80 -41.65
N ASP A 282 -48.54 11.04 -40.59
CA ASP A 282 -49.68 10.18 -40.26
C ASP A 282 -50.78 9.81 -41.31
N ARG A 283 -51.20 8.53 -41.20
CA ARG A 283 -52.54 7.91 -41.45
C ARG A 283 -52.97 7.49 -42.87
N PRO A 284 -53.91 6.52 -43.00
CA PRO A 284 -54.88 6.01 -42.03
C PRO A 284 -54.79 4.52 -41.63
#